data_AF-A0A3B1D803-F1
#
_entry.id   AF-A0A3B1D803-F1
#
_cell.length_a   1.000
_cell.length_b   1.000
_cell.length_c   1.000
_cell.angle_alpha   90.00
_cell.angle_beta   90.00
_cell.angle_gamma   90.00
#
_symmetry.space_group_name_H-M   'P 1'
#
loop_
_entity.id
_entity.type
_entity.pdbx_description
1 polymer ?
#
loop_
_entity_poly.entity_id
_entity_poly.type
_entity_poly.pdbx_seq_one_letter_code
_entity_poly.pdbx_strand_id
1 'polypeptide(L)'
;MKFDYSYPYSSQRAPVFAKNVVSTSHPLAAQAGLEMLKRGGNAIDAAVATAMALTVLEPTSNGIGADSFALVWTGGGLHGLNASGRSPIGLARERY
;
A
#
# COMPACT_ATOMS: atom_id res chain seq x y z
N MET A 1 -37.88 7.96 7.54
CA MET A 1 -37.53 6.96 6.49
C MET A 1 -36.31 6.19 6.99
N LYS A 2 -36.32 4.86 7.02
CA LYS A 2 -35.14 4.04 7.38
C LYS A 2 -34.51 3.53 6.09
N PHE A 3 -33.23 3.83 5.89
CA PHE A 3 -32.45 3.29 4.77
C PHE A 3 -31.91 1.90 5.14
N ASP A 4 -31.90 0.98 4.17
CA ASP A 4 -31.30 -0.36 4.28
C ASP A 4 -29.95 -0.37 3.56
N TYR A 5 -28.92 -0.89 4.23
CA TYR A 5 -27.53 -0.96 3.74
C TYR A 5 -27.07 -2.41 3.51
N SER A 6 -27.99 -3.37 3.56
CA SER A 6 -27.70 -4.75 3.21
C SER A 6 -27.34 -4.87 1.72
N TYR A 7 -26.44 -5.81 1.40
CA TYR A 7 -26.10 -6.18 0.03
C TYR A 7 -26.75 -7.56 -0.29
N PRO A 8 -28.05 -7.62 -0.61
CA PRO A 8 -28.79 -8.89 -0.71
C PRO A 8 -28.47 -9.72 -1.95
N TYR A 9 -27.78 -9.15 -2.94
CA TYR A 9 -27.46 -9.81 -4.21
C TYR A 9 -25.97 -10.09 -4.33
N SER A 10 -25.63 -11.22 -4.94
CA SER A 10 -24.24 -11.52 -5.29
C SER A 10 -23.72 -10.51 -6.32
N SER A 11 -22.43 -10.17 -6.20
CA SER A 11 -21.71 -9.31 -7.15
C SER A 11 -20.53 -10.08 -7.74
N GLN A 12 -20.05 -9.64 -8.90
CA GLN A 12 -18.91 -10.22 -9.58
C GLN A 12 -17.88 -9.11 -9.86
N ARG A 13 -16.59 -9.44 -9.70
CA ARG A 13 -15.47 -8.60 -10.14
C ARG A 13 -14.67 -9.34 -11.20
N ALA A 14 -14.65 -8.79 -12.41
CA ALA A 14 -13.80 -9.31 -13.47
C ALA A 14 -12.32 -8.95 -13.19
N PRO A 15 -11.35 -9.80 -13.63
CA PRO A 15 -9.95 -9.43 -13.61
C PRO A 15 -9.68 -8.17 -14.42
N VAL A 16 -8.82 -7.29 -13.91
CA VAL A 16 -8.41 -6.05 -14.60
C VAL A 16 -7.11 -6.30 -15.35
N PHE A 17 -7.09 -5.98 -16.65
CA PHE A 17 -5.91 -6.12 -17.52
C PHE A 17 -5.45 -4.74 -17.99
N ALA A 18 -4.16 -4.43 -17.83
CA ALA A 18 -3.54 -3.21 -18.32
C ALA A 18 -2.03 -3.37 -18.47
N LYS A 19 -1.38 -2.44 -19.20
CA LYS A 19 0.09 -2.39 -19.31
C LYS A 19 0.77 -2.07 -17.97
N ASN A 20 0.13 -1.23 -17.16
CA ASN A 20 0.55 -0.89 -15.80
C ASN A 20 -0.65 -1.01 -14.87
N VAL A 21 -0.47 -1.60 -13.69
CA VAL A 21 -1.54 -1.86 -12.71
C VAL A 21 -1.06 -1.43 -11.33
N VAL A 22 -1.95 -0.76 -10.58
CA VAL A 22 -1.79 -0.49 -9.15
C VAL A 22 -2.97 -1.11 -8.42
N SER A 23 -2.69 -1.93 -7.40
CA SER A 23 -3.71 -2.62 -6.61
C SER A 23 -3.42 -2.42 -5.12
N THR A 24 -4.42 -1.96 -4.38
CA THR A 24 -4.32 -1.68 -2.94
C THR A 24 -5.73 -1.64 -2.32
N SER A 25 -5.82 -1.62 -0.99
CA SER A 25 -7.07 -1.61 -0.21
C SER A 25 -7.87 -0.32 -0.35
N HIS A 26 -7.21 0.81 -0.65
CA HIS A 26 -7.85 2.12 -0.72
C HIS A 26 -7.88 2.70 -2.16
N PRO A 27 -9.07 2.99 -2.74
CA PRO A 27 -9.17 3.44 -4.13
C PRO A 27 -8.37 4.70 -4.48
N LEU A 28 -8.34 5.70 -3.60
CA LEU A 28 -7.54 6.92 -3.80
C LEU A 28 -6.03 6.68 -3.67
N ALA A 29 -5.59 5.67 -2.91
CA ALA A 29 -4.18 5.30 -2.86
C ALA A 29 -3.75 4.58 -4.15
N ALA A 30 -4.66 3.81 -4.78
CA ALA A 30 -4.43 3.28 -6.12
C ALA A 30 -4.29 4.41 -7.16
N GLN A 31 -5.11 5.45 -7.04
CA GLN A 31 -5.02 6.64 -7.90
C GLN A 31 -3.70 7.39 -7.72
N ALA A 32 -3.18 7.52 -6.50
CA ALA A 32 -1.88 8.14 -6.26
C ALA A 32 -0.74 7.42 -7.00
N GLY A 33 -0.73 6.08 -6.98
CA GLY A 33 0.23 5.29 -7.75
C GLY A 33 0.06 5.44 -9.25
N LEU A 34 -1.20 5.43 -9.74
CA LEU A 34 -1.49 5.66 -11.16
C LEU A 34 -1.05 7.05 -11.64
N GLU A 35 -1.18 8.07 -10.79
CA GLU A 35 -0.73 9.43 -11.09
C GLU A 35 0.78 9.48 -11.26
N MET A 36 1.55 8.76 -10.44
CA MET A 36 3.01 8.65 -10.64
C MET A 36 3.37 7.95 -11.94
N LEU A 37 2.66 6.89 -12.31
CA LEU A 37 2.86 6.23 -13.60
C LEU A 37 2.56 7.17 -14.78
N LYS A 38 1.49 7.98 -14.68
CA LYS A 38 1.15 8.97 -15.72
C LYS A 38 2.23 10.05 -15.88
N ARG A 39 2.94 10.38 -14.80
CA ARG A 39 4.06 11.34 -14.79
C ARG A 39 5.37 10.73 -15.33
N GLY A 40 5.33 9.51 -15.84
CA GLY A 40 6.51 8.82 -16.38
C GLY A 40 7.31 8.05 -15.31
N GLY A 41 6.77 7.93 -14.09
CA GLY A 41 7.35 7.09 -13.05
C GLY A 41 7.22 5.59 -13.38
N ASN A 42 8.02 4.78 -12.70
CA ASN A 42 8.00 3.33 -12.80
C ASN A 42 7.13 2.68 -11.70
N ALA A 43 7.14 1.34 -11.61
CA ALA A 43 6.38 0.60 -10.60
C ALA A 43 6.81 0.90 -9.15
N ILE A 44 8.08 1.26 -8.93
CA ILE A 44 8.63 1.62 -7.61
C ILE A 44 8.10 3.00 -7.21
N ASP A 45 8.12 3.99 -8.12
CA ASP A 45 7.55 5.32 -7.88
C ASP A 45 6.05 5.23 -7.54
N ALA A 46 5.32 4.39 -8.28
CA ALA A 46 3.91 4.12 -8.04
C ALA A 46 3.69 3.49 -6.66
N ALA A 47 4.50 2.50 -6.28
CA ALA A 47 4.41 1.83 -4.98
C ALA A 47 4.68 2.80 -3.83
N VAL A 48 5.69 3.67 -3.94
CA VAL A 48 6.01 4.68 -2.92
C VAL A 48 4.86 5.68 -2.78
N ALA A 49 4.31 6.20 -3.88
CA ALA A 49 3.17 7.12 -3.81
C ALA A 49 1.92 6.48 -3.19
N THR A 50 1.62 5.23 -3.56
CA THR A 50 0.52 4.48 -2.95
C THR A 50 0.76 4.25 -1.45
N ALA A 51 1.96 3.84 -1.04
CA ALA A 51 2.29 3.62 0.36
C ALA A 51 2.19 4.90 1.20
N MET A 52 2.70 6.02 0.69
CA MET A 52 2.57 7.32 1.35
C MET A 52 1.11 7.77 1.44
N ALA A 53 0.32 7.59 0.38
CA ALA A 53 -1.10 7.94 0.41
C ALA A 53 -1.87 7.12 1.46
N LEU A 54 -1.55 5.83 1.64
CA LEU A 54 -2.18 4.99 2.66
C LEU A 54 -1.94 5.47 4.09
N THR A 55 -0.82 6.15 4.38
CA THR A 55 -0.56 6.71 5.73
C THR A 55 -1.61 7.73 6.16
N VAL A 56 -2.33 8.33 5.20
CA VAL A 56 -3.42 9.29 5.44
C VAL A 56 -4.79 8.66 5.18
N LEU A 57 -4.91 7.89 4.09
CA LEU A 57 -6.19 7.37 3.59
C LEU A 57 -6.69 6.14 4.36
N GLU A 58 -5.80 5.41 5.02
CA GLU A 58 -6.15 4.23 5.82
C GLU A 58 -5.44 4.23 7.19
N PRO A 59 -5.73 5.23 8.06
CA PRO A 59 -5.01 5.42 9.32
C PRO A 59 -5.28 4.33 10.35
N THR A 60 -6.33 3.52 10.16
CA THR A 60 -6.65 2.37 11.01
C THR A 60 -5.67 1.21 10.81
N SER A 61 -4.92 1.22 9.70
CA SER A 61 -4.06 0.11 9.29
C SER A 61 -2.63 0.56 8.95
N ASN A 62 -2.37 1.87 8.86
CA ASN A 62 -1.09 2.40 8.41
C ASN A 62 -0.79 3.77 9.05
N GLY A 63 0.47 4.19 9.03
CA GLY A 63 0.90 5.49 9.54
C GLY A 63 2.37 5.78 9.23
N ILE A 64 2.77 7.04 9.42
CA ILE A 64 4.14 7.50 9.13
C ILE A 64 5.21 6.84 10.02
N GLY A 65 4.82 6.31 11.18
CA GLY A 65 5.71 5.63 12.13
C GLY A 65 5.80 4.12 11.92
N ALA A 66 5.30 3.60 10.79
CA ALA A 66 5.38 2.19 10.45
C ALA A 66 6.77 1.83 9.88
N ASP A 67 7.05 0.53 9.92
CA ASP A 67 8.15 -0.09 9.19
C ASP A 67 7.68 -0.55 7.80
N SER A 68 8.60 -0.92 6.91
CA SER A 68 8.23 -1.41 5.58
C SER A 68 9.08 -2.59 5.10
N PHE A 69 8.50 -3.37 4.21
CA PHE A 69 9.14 -4.45 3.48
C PHE A 69 8.72 -4.38 2.02
N ALA A 70 9.65 -4.69 1.12
CA ALA A 70 9.34 -4.77 -0.30
C ALA A 70 10.13 -5.87 -1.00
N LEU A 71 9.46 -6.52 -1.96
CA LEU A 71 10.10 -7.33 -2.98
C LEU A 71 9.93 -6.60 -4.31
N VAL A 72 11.05 -6.23 -4.92
CA VAL A 72 11.05 -5.39 -6.13
C VAL A 72 11.79 -6.14 -7.23
N TRP A 73 11.07 -6.42 -8.32
CA TRP A 73 11.68 -6.92 -9.54
C TRP A 73 12.03 -5.73 -10.46
N THR A 74 13.32 -5.52 -10.71
CA THR A 74 13.79 -4.46 -11.60
C THR A 74 15.16 -4.81 -12.17
N GLY A 75 15.50 -4.27 -13.34
CA GLY A 75 16.80 -4.52 -13.97
C GLY A 75 17.11 -6.01 -14.26
N GLY A 76 16.09 -6.85 -14.37
CA GLY A 76 16.25 -8.29 -14.58
C GLY A 76 16.56 -9.12 -13.33
N GLY A 77 16.44 -8.53 -12.13
CA GLY A 77 16.68 -9.21 -10.86
C GLY A 77 15.60 -8.95 -9.82
N LEU A 78 15.53 -9.83 -8.82
CA LEU A 78 14.70 -9.66 -7.63
C LEU A 78 15.53 -9.05 -6.49
N HIS A 79 14.99 -8.02 -5.87
CA HIS A 79 15.59 -7.33 -4.72
C HIS A 79 14.65 -7.36 -3.53
N GLY A 80 15.20 -7.61 -2.33
CA GLY A 80 14.46 -7.54 -1.08
C GLY A 80 14.90 -6.33 -0.25
N LEU A 81 13.92 -5.56 0.23
CA LEU A 81 14.11 -4.46 1.17
C LEU A 81 13.52 -4.85 2.53
N ASN A 82 14.35 -4.84 3.56
CA ASN A 82 13.93 -4.88 4.96
C ASN A 82 14.20 -3.50 5.57
N ALA A 83 13.13 -2.73 5.79
CA ALA A 83 13.16 -1.44 6.45
C ALA A 83 12.51 -1.52 7.85
N SER A 84 12.72 -2.63 8.56
CA SER A 84 12.27 -2.77 9.94
C SER A 84 13.19 -2.04 10.91
N GLY A 85 12.59 -1.19 11.73
CA GLY A 85 13.25 -0.49 12.82
C GLY A 85 13.69 -1.46 13.93
N ARG A 86 14.84 -1.19 14.52
CA ARG A 86 15.35 -1.96 15.66
C ARG A 86 14.73 -1.46 16.96
N SER A 87 14.74 -2.30 18.00
CA SER A 87 14.43 -1.86 19.35
C SER A 87 15.34 -0.71 19.79
N PRO A 88 14.82 0.26 20.56
CA PRO A 88 15.65 1.30 21.16
C PRO A 88 16.75 0.70 22.05
N ILE A 89 17.94 1.30 22.04
CA ILE A 89 19.11 0.82 22.81
C ILE A 89 18.86 0.71 24.31
N GLY A 90 17.98 1.55 24.87
CA GLY A 90 17.61 1.54 26.29
C GLY A 90 16.41 0.64 26.63
N LEU A 91 15.85 -0.10 25.67
CA LEU A 91 14.72 -0.98 25.91
C LEU A 91 15.20 -2.28 26.58
N ALA A 92 14.84 -2.47 27.85
CA ALA A 92 15.16 -3.66 28.64
C ALA A 92 13.92 -4.54 28.86
N ARG A 93 14.11 -5.85 28.99
CA ARG A 93 13.02 -6.83 29.14
C ARG A 93 12.21 -6.58 30.41
N GLU A 94 12.88 -6.19 31.49
CA GLU A 94 12.32 -6.04 32.83
C GLU A 94 11.32 -4.87 32.93
N ARG A 95 11.19 -4.07 31.86
CA ARG A 95 10.30 -2.90 31.81
C ARG A 95 8.87 -3.25 31.36
N TYR A 96 8.61 -4.50 30.99
CA TYR A 96 7.32 -5.05 30.55
C TYR A 96 7.08 -6.43 31.14
#